data_AF-U6B3J4-F1
#
_entry.id   AF-U6B3J4-F1
#
_cell.length_a   1.000
_cell.length_b   1.000
_cell.length_c   1.000
_cell.angle_alpha   90.00
_cell.angle_beta   90.00
_cell.angle_gamma   90.00
#
_symmetry.space_group_name_H-M   'P 1'
#
loop_
_entity.id
_entity.type
_entity.pdbx_description
1 polymer ?
#
loop_
_entity_poly.entity_id
_entity_poly.type
_entity_poly.pdbx_seq_one_letter_code
_entity_poly.pdbx_strand_id
1 'polypeptide(L)'
;MVARQAHNLKVVGSNPTPATILIVGFLIMIKDIKDRIISSLKILHISGDEHNIVDMGRVSDICIVKDKAYLSIRVDIDEASGLDSLRLRAEELVKDVPEIGSAVVTLTDDKVFKVSSKNSFVKGIVSFIAVASGKGGVGKSTTAVNIACSLSSIGNRVAILDADVHGPSIPKLLDIDCKAEILGKNKLKPIEKYGIKIMSIAALVDNKSAMIWRGPMVQSAVINMLKYVTWGNIDVMLSNFGIIRS
;
A
#
# COMPACT_ATOMS: atom_id res chain seq x y z
N MET A 1 31.29 -2.12 -18.89
CA MET A 1 31.38 -3.60 -18.67
C MET A 1 30.26 -4.08 -17.73
N VAL A 2 28.98 -3.80 -18.05
CA VAL A 2 27.83 -4.17 -17.19
C VAL A 2 26.67 -4.79 -18.01
N ALA A 3 26.91 -5.14 -19.29
CA ALA A 3 25.91 -5.79 -20.15
C ALA A 3 25.85 -7.33 -20.00
N ARG A 4 26.54 -7.94 -19.02
CA ARG A 4 26.76 -9.40 -18.95
C ARG A 4 26.07 -10.15 -17.80
N GLN A 5 25.25 -9.50 -16.97
CA GLN A 5 24.55 -10.20 -15.88
C GLN A 5 23.04 -10.42 -16.08
N ALA A 6 22.49 -10.13 -17.26
CA ALA A 6 21.09 -10.43 -17.59
C ALA A 6 20.84 -11.89 -18.06
N HIS A 7 21.86 -12.76 -18.07
CA HIS A 7 21.78 -14.06 -18.74
C HIS A 7 21.20 -15.23 -17.92
N ASN A 8 20.74 -15.02 -16.68
CA ASN A 8 20.25 -16.14 -15.85
C ASN A 8 18.80 -16.05 -15.34
N LEU A 9 18.00 -15.11 -15.85
CA LEU A 9 16.55 -15.24 -15.80
C LEU A 9 16.10 -15.92 -17.10
N LYS A 10 16.01 -17.25 -17.08
CA LYS A 10 15.24 -17.99 -18.10
C LYS A 10 13.77 -17.59 -17.95
N VAL A 11 13.40 -16.48 -18.58
CA VAL A 11 11.99 -16.18 -18.87
C VAL A 11 11.60 -17.11 -20.01
N VAL A 12 10.86 -18.16 -19.65
CA VAL A 12 10.28 -19.08 -20.62
C VAL A 12 9.29 -18.30 -21.50
N GLY A 13 9.67 -18.11 -22.77
CA GLY A 13 8.76 -17.97 -23.90
C GLY A 13 7.84 -16.74 -23.92
N SER A 14 8.39 -15.55 -24.15
CA SER A 14 7.82 -14.50 -25.03
C SER A 14 8.64 -13.20 -24.89
N ASN A 15 8.82 -12.46 -26.00
CA ASN A 15 9.39 -11.12 -25.91
C ASN A 15 8.48 -10.24 -25.06
N PRO A 16 9.02 -9.49 -24.08
CA PRO A 16 8.20 -8.63 -23.22
C PRO A 16 7.44 -7.63 -24.09
N THR A 17 6.16 -7.47 -23.81
CA THR A 17 5.33 -6.50 -24.55
C THR A 17 5.86 -5.08 -24.32
N PRO A 18 5.63 -4.14 -25.26
CA PRO A 18 5.98 -2.73 -25.05
C PRO A 18 5.44 -2.15 -23.73
N ALA A 19 4.26 -2.59 -23.29
CA ALA A 19 3.67 -2.21 -22.00
C ALA A 19 4.49 -2.73 -20.80
N THR A 20 5.00 -3.96 -20.86
CA THR A 20 5.88 -4.52 -19.82
C THR A 20 7.19 -3.74 -19.72
N ILE A 21 7.78 -3.36 -20.85
CA ILE A 21 9.02 -2.57 -20.90
C ILE A 21 8.80 -1.18 -20.28
N LEU A 22 7.67 -0.53 -20.60
CA LEU A 22 7.31 0.77 -20.03
C LEU A 22 7.10 0.72 -18.51
N ILE A 23 6.41 -0.31 -17.99
CA ILE A 23 6.17 -0.48 -16.55
C ILE A 23 7.49 -0.73 -15.80
N VAL A 24 8.34 -1.62 -16.32
CA VAL A 24 9.64 -1.91 -15.70
C VAL A 24 10.53 -0.66 -15.72
N GLY A 25 10.57 0.07 -16.83
CA GLY A 25 11.30 1.34 -16.93
C GLY A 25 10.80 2.38 -15.92
N PHE A 26 9.48 2.50 -15.76
CA PHE A 26 8.88 3.39 -14.76
C PHE A 26 9.22 3.00 -13.32
N LEU A 27 9.21 1.70 -12.99
CA LEU A 27 9.58 1.21 -11.66
C LEU A 27 11.06 1.44 -11.35
N ILE A 28 11.95 1.25 -12.32
CA ILE A 28 13.38 1.56 -12.19
C ILE A 28 13.57 3.05 -11.94
N MET A 29 12.92 3.91 -12.72
CA MET A 29 12.98 5.36 -12.55
C MET A 29 12.51 5.80 -11.16
N ILE A 30 11.39 5.27 -10.67
CA ILE A 30 10.90 5.57 -9.31
C ILE A 30 11.88 5.10 -8.23
N LYS A 31 12.52 3.94 -8.43
CA LYS A 31 13.54 3.44 -7.51
C LYS A 31 14.74 4.38 -7.45
N ASP A 32 15.26 4.82 -8.59
CA ASP A 32 16.39 5.76 -8.66
C ASP A 32 16.08 7.09 -7.97
N ILE A 33 14.85 7.61 -8.12
CA ILE A 33 14.41 8.82 -7.41
C ILE A 33 14.40 8.59 -5.90
N LYS A 34 13.85 7.46 -5.43
CA LYS A 34 13.85 7.12 -4.00
C LYS A 34 15.27 6.98 -3.44
N ASP A 35 16.16 6.33 -4.17
CA ASP A 35 17.55 6.13 -3.75
C ASP A 35 18.29 7.48 -3.60
N ARG A 36 18.01 8.46 -4.47
CA ARG A 36 18.54 9.83 -4.33
C ARG A 36 17.98 10.57 -3.12
N ILE A 37 16.67 10.46 -2.87
CA ILE A 37 16.04 11.05 -1.67
C ILE A 37 16.63 10.43 -0.40
N ILE A 38 16.77 9.10 -0.35
CA ILE A 38 17.39 8.41 0.78
C ILE A 38 18.82 8.91 0.99
N SER A 39 19.58 9.07 -0.11
CA SER A 39 20.95 9.58 -0.05
C SER A 39 21.04 11.02 0.46
N SER A 40 20.11 11.90 0.09
CA SER A 40 20.11 13.29 0.57
C SER A 40 19.76 13.38 2.06
N LEU A 41 18.92 12.49 2.58
CA LEU A 41 18.52 12.46 3.98
C LEU A 41 19.60 11.91 4.93
N LYS A 42 20.64 11.23 4.42
CA LYS A 42 21.73 10.67 5.24
C LYS A 42 22.58 11.71 5.98
N ILE A 43 22.46 12.99 5.65
CA ILE A 43 23.17 14.06 6.35
C ILE A 43 22.45 14.52 7.63
N LEU A 44 21.21 14.06 7.85
CA LEU A 44 20.38 14.49 8.98
C LEU A 44 20.61 13.59 10.19
N HIS A 45 20.78 14.22 11.35
CA HIS A 45 20.99 13.58 12.64
C HIS A 45 20.03 14.16 13.68
N ILE A 46 19.58 13.30 14.59
CA ILE A 46 18.84 13.71 15.79
C ILE A 46 19.81 13.67 16.97
N SER A 47 19.73 14.68 17.84
CA SER A 47 20.55 14.73 19.06
C SER A 47 20.24 13.53 19.94
N GLY A 48 21.22 12.64 20.14
CA GLY A 48 21.05 11.40 20.91
C GLY A 48 21.20 10.12 20.08
N ASP A 49 21.12 10.21 18.75
CA ASP A 49 21.37 9.08 17.86
C ASP A 49 22.86 8.89 17.56
N GLU A 50 23.30 7.63 17.47
CA GLU A 50 24.68 7.27 17.08
C GLU A 50 24.94 7.46 15.56
N HIS A 51 23.89 7.37 14.74
CA HIS A 51 23.96 7.44 13.27
C HIS A 51 22.91 8.40 12.69
N ASN A 52 22.90 8.59 11.38
CA ASN A 52 21.90 9.45 10.72
C ASN A 52 20.51 8.80 10.75
N ILE A 53 19.48 9.62 10.50
CA ILE A 53 18.07 9.19 10.56
C ILE A 53 17.70 8.05 9.60
N VAL A 54 18.46 7.85 8.51
CA VAL A 54 18.24 6.77 7.53
C VAL A 54 18.80 5.47 8.07
N ASP A 55 20.05 5.49 8.55
CA ASP A 55 20.73 4.31 9.08
C ASP A 55 20.09 3.84 10.40
N MET A 56 19.54 4.78 11.18
CA MET A 56 18.70 4.50 12.36
C MET A 56 17.31 3.95 12.00
N GLY A 57 16.95 3.87 10.71
CA GLY A 57 15.66 3.35 10.26
C GLY A 57 14.47 4.22 10.67
N ARG A 58 14.70 5.51 10.91
CA ARG A 58 13.67 6.47 11.34
C ARG A 58 12.85 7.00 10.16
N VAL A 59 13.40 6.97 8.94
CA VAL A 59 12.68 7.38 7.72
C VAL A 59 11.72 6.27 7.28
N SER A 60 10.45 6.62 7.09
CA SER A 60 9.45 5.70 6.55
C SER A 60 9.55 5.53 5.03
N ASP A 61 8.72 4.65 4.46
CA ASP A 61 8.64 4.50 3.00
C ASP A 61 8.35 5.83 2.30
N ILE A 62 9.12 6.13 1.26
CA ILE A 62 8.95 7.33 0.46
C ILE A 62 7.86 7.07 -0.59
N CYS A 63 6.83 7.90 -0.58
CA CYS A 63 5.77 7.91 -1.59
C CYS A 63 5.94 9.13 -2.50
N ILE A 64 5.92 8.89 -3.82
CA ILE A 64 6.03 9.95 -4.82
C ILE A 64 4.74 9.93 -5.63
N VAL A 65 4.03 11.06 -5.62
CA VAL A 65 2.82 11.27 -6.42
C VAL A 65 3.10 12.43 -7.35
N LYS A 66 3.28 12.14 -8.64
CA LYS A 66 3.77 13.10 -9.64
C LYS A 66 5.15 13.64 -9.26
N ASP A 67 5.23 14.90 -8.88
CA ASP A 67 6.43 15.65 -8.48
C ASP A 67 6.45 15.94 -6.97
N LYS A 68 5.54 15.34 -6.19
CA LYS A 68 5.44 15.56 -4.75
C LYS A 68 5.87 14.32 -3.96
N ALA A 69 6.87 14.50 -3.09
CA ALA A 69 7.39 13.47 -2.20
C ALA A 69 6.74 13.56 -0.80
N TYR A 70 6.41 12.41 -0.23
CA TYR A 70 5.87 12.25 1.10
C TYR A 70 6.70 11.23 1.87
N LEU A 71 7.12 11.60 3.08
CA LEU A 71 7.77 10.70 4.02
C LEU A 71 7.48 11.14 5.46
N SER A 72 7.73 10.25 6.41
CA SER A 72 7.73 10.56 7.83
C SER A 72 9.04 10.19 8.49
N ILE A 73 9.43 10.95 9.51
CA ILE A 73 10.60 10.69 10.35
C ILE A 73 10.09 10.31 11.74
N ARG A 74 10.52 9.15 12.22
CA ARG A 74 10.21 8.65 13.56
C ARG A 74 11.05 9.35 14.61
N VAL A 75 10.39 9.99 15.57
CA VAL A 75 11.00 10.74 16.65
C VAL A 75 10.22 10.47 17.94
N ASP A 76 10.87 10.41 19.09
CA ASP A 76 10.16 10.16 20.35
C ASP A 76 9.25 11.36 20.71
N ILE A 77 8.08 11.11 21.31
CA ILE A 77 7.08 12.17 21.57
C ILE A 77 7.61 13.34 22.41
N ASP A 78 8.55 13.04 23.30
CA ASP A 78 9.20 14.02 24.18
C ASP A 78 10.18 14.92 23.41
N GLU A 79 10.68 14.47 22.26
CA GLU A 79 11.63 15.18 21.40
C GLU A 79 10.98 15.86 20.18
N ALA A 80 9.78 15.40 19.79
CA ALA A 80 9.08 15.86 18.59
C ALA A 80 8.87 17.38 18.52
N SER A 81 8.61 18.02 19.67
CA SER A 81 8.38 19.46 19.78
C SER A 81 9.62 20.33 19.50
N GLY A 82 10.83 19.75 19.55
CA GLY A 82 12.09 20.45 19.31
C GLY A 82 12.69 20.23 17.92
N LEU A 83 12.08 19.38 17.09
CA LEU A 83 12.68 18.88 15.84
C LEU A 83 12.06 19.50 14.57
N ASP A 84 11.32 20.60 14.69
CA ASP A 84 10.78 21.32 13.52
C ASP A 84 11.88 21.77 12.53
N SER A 85 13.06 22.10 13.04
CA SER A 85 14.24 22.42 12.22
C SER A 85 14.71 21.22 11.39
N LEU A 86 14.67 20.01 11.96
CA LEU A 86 14.97 18.75 11.26
C LEU A 86 13.94 18.50 10.16
N ARG A 87 12.65 18.69 10.46
CA ARG A 87 11.54 18.52 9.50
C ARG A 87 11.69 19.45 8.30
N LEU A 88 11.91 20.75 8.55
CA LEU A 88 12.09 21.75 7.50
C LEU A 88 13.32 21.46 6.65
N ARG A 89 14.43 21.07 7.28
CA ARG A 89 15.66 20.72 6.56
C ARG A 89 15.49 19.45 5.72
N ALA A 90 14.75 18.47 6.20
CA ALA A 90 14.39 17.30 5.40
C ALA A 90 13.53 17.67 4.19
N GLU A 91 12.56 18.58 4.35
CA GLU A 91 11.74 19.08 3.24
C GLU A 91 12.59 19.78 2.16
N GLU A 92 13.55 20.62 2.57
CA GLU A 92 14.47 21.29 1.65
C GLU A 92 15.32 20.28 0.87
N LEU A 93 15.95 19.32 1.57
CA LEU A 93 16.82 18.31 0.94
C LEU A 93 16.07 17.37 -0.02
N VAL A 94 14.80 17.10 0.25
CA VAL A 94 13.96 16.26 -0.61
C VAL A 94 13.50 17.06 -1.84
N LYS A 95 13.23 18.36 -1.67
CA LYS A 95 12.84 19.26 -2.75
C LYS A 95 13.99 19.57 -3.72
N ASP A 96 15.23 19.53 -3.26
CA ASP A 96 16.40 19.75 -4.14
C ASP A 96 16.67 18.57 -5.10
N VAL A 97 15.93 17.46 -4.97
CA VAL A 97 15.99 16.37 -5.94
C VAL A 97 15.31 16.81 -7.26
N PRO A 98 15.97 16.69 -8.43
CA PRO A 98 15.50 17.29 -9.68
C PRO A 98 14.07 16.93 -10.11
N GLU A 99 13.57 15.75 -9.76
CA GLU A 99 12.23 15.28 -10.09
C GLU A 99 11.14 15.68 -9.07
N ILE A 100 11.52 16.35 -7.98
CA ILE A 100 10.63 16.70 -6.87
C ILE A 100 10.39 18.21 -6.83
N GLY A 101 9.17 18.64 -7.13
CA GLY A 101 8.75 20.04 -6.99
C GLY A 101 8.32 20.42 -5.57
N SER A 102 7.88 19.45 -4.77
CA SER A 102 7.40 19.67 -3.40
C SER A 102 7.68 18.46 -2.50
N ALA A 103 8.05 18.71 -1.25
CA ALA A 103 8.19 17.70 -0.21
C ALA A 103 7.24 17.98 0.96
N VAL A 104 6.71 16.92 1.56
CA VAL A 104 6.01 16.97 2.85
C VAL A 104 6.65 15.95 3.75
N VAL A 105 7.21 16.43 4.86
CA VAL A 105 7.82 15.60 5.89
C VAL A 105 7.02 15.76 7.16
N THR A 106 6.61 14.65 7.76
CA THR A 106 5.90 14.65 9.05
C THR A 106 6.75 13.98 10.12
N LEU A 107 6.79 14.57 11.31
CA LEU A 107 7.38 13.92 12.49
C LEU A 107 6.30 13.05 13.15
N THR A 108 6.61 11.79 13.40
CA THR A 108 5.66 10.84 14.00
C THR A 108 6.30 10.13 15.18
N ASP A 109 5.61 10.12 16.33
CA ASP A 109 5.98 9.28 17.47
C ASP A 109 5.60 7.82 17.25
N ASP A 110 6.43 6.92 17.76
CA ASP A 110 6.37 5.47 17.57
C ASP A 110 5.19 4.86 18.32
N LYS A 111 4.00 5.05 17.76
CA LYS A 111 3.09 3.93 17.54
C LYS A 111 3.23 3.44 16.12
N VAL A 112 4.44 3.05 15.74
CA VAL A 112 4.64 2.29 14.51
C VAL A 112 4.09 0.89 14.73
N PHE A 113 3.03 0.58 13.99
CA PHE A 113 2.76 -0.78 13.59
C PHE A 113 4.04 -1.34 12.97
N LYS A 114 4.73 -2.19 13.73
CA LYS A 114 5.94 -2.89 13.31
C LYS A 114 5.59 -3.79 12.11
N VAL A 115 5.67 -3.26 10.89
CA VAL A 115 5.83 -4.10 9.68
C VAL A 115 7.26 -4.52 9.63
N SER A 116 7.62 -5.45 10.52
CA SER A 116 8.81 -6.24 10.30
C SER A 116 8.61 -6.95 8.96
N SER A 117 9.52 -6.74 8.03
CA SER A 117 9.65 -7.49 6.77
C SER A 117 10.01 -8.97 6.98
N LYS A 118 9.73 -9.52 8.17
CA LYS A 118 9.72 -10.96 8.50
C LYS A 118 8.37 -11.46 9.05
N ASN A 119 7.39 -10.59 9.27
CA ASN A 119 6.01 -10.99 9.53
C ASN A 119 5.12 -10.28 8.51
N SER A 120 4.91 -10.93 7.38
CA SER A 120 3.77 -10.69 6.49
C SER A 120 2.52 -10.44 7.36
N PHE A 121 1.92 -9.25 7.28
CA PHE A 121 0.75 -8.85 8.09
C PHE A 121 -0.42 -9.83 7.95
N VAL A 122 -0.35 -10.67 6.91
CA VAL A 122 -1.10 -11.91 6.73
C VAL A 122 -0.11 -12.96 6.23
N LYS A 123 0.09 -14.06 6.97
CA LYS A 123 0.85 -15.22 6.45
C LYS A 123 0.22 -15.65 5.13
N GLY A 124 1.02 -15.71 4.08
CA GLY A 124 0.60 -16.21 2.77
C GLY A 124 0.32 -15.15 1.72
N ILE A 125 0.42 -13.83 2.01
CA ILE A 125 0.31 -12.78 0.98
C ILE A 125 1.71 -12.33 0.55
N VAL A 126 2.03 -12.43 -0.75
CA VAL A 126 3.34 -12.05 -1.31
C VAL A 126 3.41 -10.56 -1.66
N SER A 127 2.34 -9.95 -2.18
CA SER A 127 2.33 -8.54 -2.58
C SER A 127 0.97 -7.87 -2.33
N PHE A 128 1.00 -6.56 -2.04
CA PHE A 128 -0.18 -5.76 -1.74
C PHE A 128 -0.22 -4.52 -2.64
N ILE A 129 -1.34 -4.29 -3.31
CA ILE A 129 -1.56 -3.16 -4.23
C ILE A 129 -2.73 -2.33 -3.72
N ALA A 130 -2.47 -1.09 -3.29
CA ALA A 130 -3.51 -0.16 -2.92
C ALA A 130 -4.02 0.59 -4.15
N VAL A 131 -5.34 0.57 -4.38
CA VAL A 131 -6.02 1.35 -5.43
C VAL A 131 -6.81 2.48 -4.75
N ALA A 132 -6.44 3.71 -5.04
CA ALA A 132 -7.02 4.91 -4.42
C ALA A 132 -7.32 6.01 -5.45
N SER A 133 -8.21 6.94 -5.10
CA SER A 133 -8.52 8.13 -5.90
C SER A 133 -9.07 9.24 -5.00
N GLY A 134 -8.64 10.47 -5.26
CA GLY A 134 -9.14 11.66 -4.59
C GLY A 134 -10.54 12.12 -5.04
N LYS A 135 -11.18 11.44 -6.01
CA LYS A 135 -12.53 11.79 -6.49
C LYS A 135 -13.46 10.57 -6.54
N GLY A 136 -14.76 10.84 -6.35
CA GLY A 136 -15.82 9.85 -6.52
C GLY A 136 -16.09 9.57 -7.99
N GLY A 137 -16.52 8.35 -8.32
CA GLY A 137 -17.01 8.01 -9.67
C GLY A 137 -15.95 7.80 -10.76
N VAL A 138 -14.65 7.91 -10.47
CA VAL A 138 -13.58 7.75 -11.49
C VAL A 138 -13.31 6.31 -11.94
N GLY A 139 -14.09 5.34 -11.48
CA GLY A 139 -13.89 3.92 -11.83
C GLY A 139 -12.79 3.18 -11.04
N LYS A 140 -12.40 3.65 -9.85
CA LYS A 140 -11.42 2.95 -8.96
C LYS A 140 -11.68 1.45 -8.87
N SER A 141 -12.89 1.09 -8.45
CA SER A 141 -13.31 -0.29 -8.20
C SER A 141 -13.33 -1.11 -9.48
N THR A 142 -13.75 -0.49 -10.60
CA THR A 142 -13.69 -1.09 -11.93
C THR A 142 -12.25 -1.39 -12.34
N THR A 143 -11.33 -0.45 -12.13
CA THR A 143 -9.90 -0.65 -12.41
C THR A 143 -9.30 -1.72 -11.50
N ALA A 144 -9.61 -1.69 -10.20
CA ALA A 144 -9.15 -2.71 -9.25
C ALA A 144 -9.60 -4.11 -9.67
N VAL A 145 -10.88 -4.28 -10.04
CA VAL A 145 -11.41 -5.56 -10.52
C VAL A 145 -10.74 -5.99 -11.83
N ASN A 146 -10.55 -5.09 -12.80
CA ASN A 146 -9.89 -5.44 -14.06
C ASN A 146 -8.43 -5.86 -13.86
N ILE A 147 -7.69 -5.18 -12.97
CA ILE A 147 -6.32 -5.58 -12.60
C ILE A 147 -6.34 -6.94 -11.89
N ALA A 148 -7.30 -7.18 -11.00
CA ALA A 148 -7.42 -8.46 -10.32
C ALA A 148 -7.70 -9.62 -11.28
N CYS A 149 -8.64 -9.43 -12.21
CA CYS A 149 -8.97 -10.39 -13.26
C CYS A 149 -7.79 -10.65 -14.19
N SER A 150 -7.02 -9.62 -14.57
CA SER A 150 -5.86 -9.81 -15.44
C SER A 150 -4.70 -10.52 -14.74
N LEU A 151 -4.47 -10.23 -13.46
CA LEU A 151 -3.47 -10.95 -12.67
C LEU A 151 -3.87 -12.42 -12.45
N SER A 152 -5.16 -12.68 -12.23
CA SER A 152 -5.71 -14.03 -12.09
C SER A 152 -5.61 -14.80 -13.40
N SER A 153 -5.88 -14.17 -14.55
CA SER A 153 -5.82 -14.82 -15.86
C SER A 153 -4.40 -15.23 -16.28
N ILE A 154 -3.36 -14.56 -15.76
CA ILE A 154 -1.95 -14.98 -15.94
C ILE A 154 -1.46 -15.95 -14.86
N GLY A 155 -2.37 -16.48 -14.03
CA GLY A 155 -2.09 -17.57 -13.08
C GLY A 155 -1.73 -17.14 -11.66
N ASN A 156 -1.85 -15.86 -11.30
CA ASN A 156 -1.63 -15.45 -9.90
C ASN A 156 -2.83 -15.80 -9.02
N ARG A 157 -2.56 -16.14 -7.76
CA ARG A 157 -3.59 -16.24 -6.72
C ARG A 157 -3.91 -14.84 -6.24
N VAL A 158 -5.08 -14.33 -6.62
CA VAL A 158 -5.45 -12.93 -6.39
C VAL A 158 -6.52 -12.82 -5.31
N ALA A 159 -6.38 -11.81 -4.46
CA ALA A 159 -7.41 -11.39 -3.53
C ALA A 159 -7.78 -9.92 -3.69
N ILE A 160 -9.02 -9.58 -3.38
CA ILE A 160 -9.52 -8.20 -3.26
C ILE A 160 -10.03 -7.99 -1.85
N LEU A 161 -9.50 -6.96 -1.18
CA LEU A 161 -10.02 -6.40 0.05
C LEU A 161 -10.70 -5.07 -0.28
N ASP A 162 -12.02 -5.01 -0.13
CA ASP A 162 -12.80 -3.81 -0.39
C ASP A 162 -13.10 -3.09 0.94
N ALA A 163 -12.40 -1.99 1.17
CA ALA A 163 -12.52 -1.13 2.34
C ALA A 163 -13.36 0.13 2.06
N ASP A 164 -14.01 0.22 0.90
CA ASP A 164 -14.89 1.34 0.58
C ASP A 164 -16.23 1.21 1.32
N VAL A 165 -16.36 2.01 2.37
CA VAL A 165 -17.54 2.09 3.23
C VAL A 165 -18.74 2.70 2.51
N HIS A 166 -18.51 3.65 1.60
CA HIS A 166 -19.54 4.57 1.13
C HIS A 166 -20.25 4.11 -0.14
N GLY A 167 -20.00 2.88 -0.61
CA GLY A 167 -20.79 2.34 -1.70
C GLY A 167 -20.53 0.89 -2.05
N PRO A 168 -21.52 0.20 -2.64
CA PRO A 168 -21.35 -1.16 -3.12
C PRO A 168 -20.60 -1.09 -4.46
N SER A 169 -19.28 -1.11 -4.43
CA SER A 169 -18.46 -0.81 -5.62
C SER A 169 -17.76 -2.02 -6.22
N ILE A 170 -17.45 -3.04 -5.43
CA ILE A 170 -16.88 -4.31 -5.92
C ILE A 170 -17.90 -5.46 -5.88
N PRO A 171 -18.63 -5.70 -4.77
CA PRO A 171 -19.64 -6.75 -4.73
C PRO A 171 -20.71 -6.59 -5.81
N LYS A 172 -21.17 -5.36 -6.00
CA LYS A 172 -22.16 -5.02 -7.03
C LYS A 172 -21.59 -5.11 -8.45
N LEU A 173 -20.34 -4.69 -8.65
CA LEU A 173 -19.68 -4.77 -9.96
C LEU A 173 -19.49 -6.22 -10.40
N LEU A 174 -19.23 -7.11 -9.44
CA LEU A 174 -19.03 -8.52 -9.68
C LEU A 174 -20.32 -9.34 -9.58
N ASP A 175 -21.47 -8.72 -9.30
CA ASP A 175 -22.76 -9.38 -9.05
C ASP A 175 -22.63 -10.50 -7.99
N ILE A 176 -22.16 -10.12 -6.80
CA ILE A 176 -21.90 -11.00 -5.67
C ILE A 176 -22.79 -10.57 -4.49
N ASP A 177 -23.49 -11.55 -3.91
CA ASP A 177 -24.16 -11.37 -2.62
C ASP A 177 -23.11 -11.43 -1.50
N CYS A 178 -22.91 -10.30 -0.82
CA CYS A 178 -21.89 -10.14 0.21
C CYS A 178 -22.38 -10.69 1.56
N LYS A 179 -22.68 -11.98 1.64
CA LYS A 179 -22.93 -12.65 2.92
C LYS A 179 -21.66 -13.31 3.41
N ALA A 180 -21.11 -12.80 4.51
CA ALA A 180 -19.96 -13.41 5.14
C ALA A 180 -20.34 -14.78 5.72
N GLU A 181 -19.78 -15.85 5.17
CA GLU A 181 -19.91 -17.20 5.74
C GLU A 181 -18.89 -17.35 6.88
N ILE A 182 -19.38 -17.62 8.09
CA ILE A 182 -18.55 -17.81 9.28
C ILE A 182 -18.09 -19.26 9.36
N LEU A 183 -16.79 -19.49 9.25
CA LEU A 183 -16.15 -20.79 9.44
C LEU A 183 -15.74 -20.95 10.91
N GLY A 184 -16.66 -21.41 11.76
CA GLY A 184 -16.37 -21.73 13.17
C GLY A 184 -16.22 -20.51 14.09
N LYS A 185 -15.35 -20.59 15.11
CA LYS A 185 -15.34 -19.64 16.25
C LYS A 185 -14.85 -18.22 15.97
N ASN A 186 -14.13 -17.94 14.87
CA ASN A 186 -13.61 -16.60 14.55
C ASN A 186 -12.96 -16.49 13.15
N LYS A 187 -13.36 -17.31 12.17
CA LYS A 187 -12.83 -17.22 10.81
C LYS A 187 -13.91 -16.92 9.81
N LEU A 188 -13.58 -16.11 8.81
CA LEU A 188 -14.47 -15.72 7.73
C LEU A 188 -14.00 -16.38 6.43
N LYS A 189 -14.94 -16.90 5.65
CA LYS A 189 -14.65 -17.40 4.30
C LYS A 189 -14.71 -16.24 3.32
N PRO A 190 -13.66 -16.00 2.51
CA PRO A 190 -13.76 -15.06 1.41
C PRO A 190 -14.71 -15.61 0.35
N ILE A 191 -15.38 -14.70 -0.36
CA ILE A 191 -16.20 -15.07 -1.51
C ILE A 191 -15.26 -15.31 -2.70
N GLU A 192 -15.49 -16.39 -3.44
CA GLU A 192 -14.67 -16.73 -4.60
C GLU A 192 -15.49 -16.52 -5.88
N LYS A 193 -15.00 -15.67 -6.79
CA LYS A 193 -15.57 -15.46 -8.12
C LYS A 193 -14.48 -15.12 -9.13
N TYR A 194 -14.58 -15.64 -10.34
CA TYR A 194 -13.59 -15.44 -11.42
C TYR A 194 -12.14 -15.78 -11.02
N GLY A 195 -11.94 -16.77 -10.13
CA GLY A 195 -10.60 -17.13 -9.65
C GLY A 195 -9.99 -16.14 -8.64
N ILE A 196 -10.80 -15.21 -8.12
CA ILE A 196 -10.39 -14.16 -7.18
C ILE A 196 -11.11 -14.36 -5.85
N LYS A 197 -10.38 -14.23 -4.74
CA LYS A 197 -10.93 -14.20 -3.38
C LYS A 197 -11.30 -12.78 -2.98
N ILE A 198 -12.50 -12.57 -2.46
CA ILE A 198 -13.05 -11.24 -2.24
C ILE A 198 -13.59 -11.16 -0.81
N MET A 199 -13.23 -10.10 -0.10
CA MET A 199 -13.91 -9.67 1.11
C MET A 199 -14.18 -8.18 1.05
N SER A 200 -15.40 -7.78 1.40
CA SER A 200 -15.80 -6.38 1.45
C SER A 200 -16.28 -6.05 2.86
N ILE A 201 -16.03 -4.82 3.30
CA ILE A 201 -16.58 -4.29 4.54
C ILE A 201 -18.11 -4.34 4.54
N ALA A 202 -18.75 -4.22 3.36
CA ALA A 202 -20.19 -4.36 3.20
C ALA A 202 -20.72 -5.75 3.60
N ALA A 203 -19.87 -6.79 3.61
CA ALA A 203 -20.24 -8.13 4.04
C ALA A 203 -20.22 -8.32 5.57
N LEU A 204 -19.63 -7.38 6.31
CA LEU A 204 -19.48 -7.43 7.77
C LEU A 204 -20.54 -6.60 8.51
N VAL A 205 -21.48 -6.01 7.78
CA VAL A 205 -22.36 -4.95 8.28
C VAL A 205 -23.79 -5.32 7.95
N ASP A 206 -24.63 -5.43 8.97
CA ASP A 206 -26.06 -5.61 8.76
C ASP A 206 -26.65 -4.35 8.11
N ASN A 207 -27.21 -4.51 6.92
CA ASN A 207 -27.84 -3.47 6.07
C ASN A 207 -29.02 -2.70 6.71
N LYS A 208 -29.23 -2.79 8.03
CA LYS A 208 -30.42 -2.26 8.72
C LYS A 208 -30.23 -0.89 9.37
N SER A 209 -29.01 -0.35 9.43
CA SER A 209 -28.80 1.01 9.93
C SER A 209 -27.65 1.68 9.18
N ALA A 210 -27.91 2.86 8.64
CA ALA A 210 -26.89 3.73 8.05
C ALA A 210 -25.92 4.16 9.15
N MET A 211 -24.89 3.35 9.38
CA MET A 211 -23.88 3.59 10.40
C MET A 211 -22.88 4.64 9.87
N ILE A 212 -22.62 5.70 10.64
CA ILE A 212 -21.56 6.65 10.32
C ILE A 212 -20.22 5.99 10.68
N TRP A 213 -19.45 5.63 9.66
CA TRP A 213 -18.12 5.08 9.85
C TRP A 213 -17.12 6.18 10.18
N ARG A 214 -16.46 6.02 11.34
CA ARG A 214 -15.32 6.87 11.72
C ARG A 214 -14.01 6.17 11.30
N GLY A 215 -12.96 6.95 11.01
CA GLY A 215 -11.66 6.42 10.57
C GLY A 215 -11.12 5.22 11.38
N PRO A 216 -11.15 5.25 12.73
CA PRO A 216 -10.71 4.12 13.56
C PRO A 216 -11.52 2.83 13.39
N MET A 217 -12.81 2.95 13.02
CA MET A 217 -13.69 1.82 12.78
C MET A 217 -13.37 1.13 11.45
N VAL A 218 -13.09 1.93 10.42
CA VAL A 218 -12.64 1.43 9.10
C VAL A 218 -11.31 0.71 9.24
N GLN A 219 -10.36 1.31 9.96
CA GLN A 219 -9.07 0.69 10.24
C GLN A 219 -9.22 -0.64 10.98
N SER A 220 -10.09 -0.67 12.01
CA SER A 220 -10.37 -1.90 12.77
C SER A 220 -10.99 -2.99 11.90
N ALA A 221 -11.93 -2.62 11.02
CA ALA A 221 -12.55 -3.55 10.09
C ALA A 221 -11.55 -4.11 9.07
N VAL A 222 -10.67 -3.27 8.50
CA VAL A 222 -9.60 -3.72 7.59
C VAL A 222 -8.64 -4.68 8.30
N ILE A 223 -8.21 -4.36 9.52
CA ILE A 223 -7.35 -5.24 10.32
C ILE A 223 -8.05 -6.57 10.59
N ASN A 224 -9.34 -6.56 10.91
CA ASN A 224 -10.12 -7.77 11.12
C ASN A 224 -10.24 -8.62 9.85
N MET A 225 -10.46 -7.99 8.69
CA MET A 225 -10.48 -8.70 7.40
C MET A 225 -9.12 -9.33 7.06
N LEU A 226 -8.02 -8.65 7.34
CA LEU A 226 -6.68 -9.20 7.14
C LEU A 226 -6.40 -10.40 8.06
N LYS A 227 -6.86 -10.35 9.32
CA LYS A 227 -6.55 -11.37 10.34
C LYS A 227 -7.48 -12.58 10.32
N TYR A 228 -8.78 -12.36 10.17
CA TYR A 228 -9.80 -13.39 10.41
C TYR A 228 -10.33 -14.03 9.12
N VAL A 229 -10.07 -13.45 7.95
CA VAL A 229 -10.46 -14.05 6.68
C VAL A 229 -9.46 -15.12 6.26
N THR A 230 -9.98 -16.24 5.77
CA THR A 230 -9.21 -17.40 5.29
C THR A 230 -8.70 -17.20 3.87
N TRP A 231 -7.81 -16.24 3.68
CA TRP A 231 -7.22 -15.92 2.36
C TRP A 231 -6.44 -17.08 1.74
N GLY A 232 -5.76 -17.88 2.56
CA GLY A 232 -4.81 -18.88 2.09
C GLY A 232 -3.56 -18.23 1.50
N ASN A 233 -2.91 -18.89 0.53
CA ASN A 233 -1.76 -18.32 -0.16
C ASN A 233 -2.22 -17.44 -1.33
N ILE A 234 -1.84 -16.17 -1.30
CA ILE A 234 -2.18 -15.13 -2.25
C ILE A 234 -0.88 -14.52 -2.77
N ASP A 235 -0.75 -14.43 -4.08
CA ASP A 235 0.41 -13.78 -4.70
C ASP A 235 0.21 -12.26 -4.69
N VAL A 236 -1.01 -11.79 -4.99
CA VAL A 236 -1.33 -10.37 -5.02
C VAL A 236 -2.67 -10.10 -4.35
N MET A 237 -2.68 -9.22 -3.34
CA MET A 237 -3.91 -8.67 -2.76
C MET A 237 -4.08 -7.22 -3.23
N LEU A 238 -5.22 -6.90 -3.84
CA LEU A 238 -5.63 -5.54 -4.14
C LEU A 238 -6.51 -5.00 -3.02
N SER A 239 -6.24 -3.78 -2.57
CA SER A 239 -7.06 -3.09 -1.59
C SER A 239 -7.69 -1.86 -2.20
N ASN A 240 -9.02 -1.84 -2.25
CA ASN A 240 -9.80 -0.70 -2.70
C ASN A 240 -10.12 0.18 -1.49
N PHE A 241 -9.49 1.34 -1.40
CA PHE A 241 -9.79 2.33 -0.35
C PHE A 241 -10.78 3.37 -0.87
N GLY A 242 -11.81 3.64 -0.06
CA GLY A 242 -12.73 4.75 -0.29
C GLY A 242 -12.02 6.11 -0.26
N ILE A 243 -12.74 7.17 -0.65
CA ILE A 243 -12.21 8.54 -0.58
C ILE A 243 -11.96 8.88 0.88
N ILE A 244 -10.70 9.07 1.25
CA ILE A 244 -10.33 9.68 2.53
C ILE A 244 -10.63 11.17 2.38
N ARG A 245 -11.80 11.61 2.84
CA ARG A 245 -12.05 13.04 3.03
C ARG A 245 -11.31 13.44 4.31
N SER A 246 -10.24 14.22 4.15
CA SER A 246 -9.56 14.94 5.24
C SER A 246 -10.52 15.90 5.92
#